data_AF-A0A1G2YKA3-F1
#
_entry.id   AF-A0A1G2YKA3-F1
#
_cell.length_a   1.000
_cell.length_b   1.000
_cell.length_c   1.000
_cell.angle_alpha   90.00
_cell.angle_beta   90.00
_cell.angle_gamma   90.00
#
_symmetry.space_group_name_H-M   'P 1'
#
loop_
_entity.id
_entity.type
_entity.pdbx_description
1 polymer ?
#
loop_
_entity_poly.entity_id
_entity_poly.type
_entity_poly.pdbx_seq_one_letter_code
_entity_poly.pdbx_strand_id
1 'polypeptide(L)'
;MNKAEIRQYLSCPVASIRTPFNQDGTIDYKSLRTYVDFSVNAGSRTMLITQGDSLFSVLSDDEIAEITKVVIEQSAGRAMVCAATNIWNTSKTVEFAKYSRELGADVLMVLPPDWGHSSTPATIVDHYAAAAEFIPVMVVTNIFIQRGTNFGLTTLKLALEKVDGIVAIKDDMCNNFAREMALLVHDKWAVIAGGQKQHHLNTHPYGCDGYLSTFITFKPQIANAYWAAIQSNDIIKAKNIIRDYDFPYFNFISGLQGGFDAGMHGVYEIFGIAKRWRRKPYYSLNDREIGQLKEFLHAAKIL
;
A
#
# COMPACT_ATOMS: atom_id res chain seq x y z
N MET A 1 -2.57 18.29 8.39
CA MET A 1 -1.48 18.60 7.44
C MET A 1 -2.06 19.16 6.15
N ASN A 2 -1.31 20.02 5.46
CA ASN A 2 -1.66 20.49 4.13
C ASN A 2 -1.18 19.50 3.03
N LYS A 3 -1.58 19.72 1.77
CA LYS A 3 -1.23 18.84 0.63
C LYS A 3 0.27 18.68 0.41
N ALA A 4 1.06 19.76 0.59
CA ALA A 4 2.50 19.73 0.38
C ALA A 4 3.22 18.91 1.46
N GLU A 5 2.81 19.04 2.73
CA GLU A 5 3.31 18.22 3.83
C GLU A 5 3.01 16.74 3.58
N ILE A 6 1.76 16.40 3.24
CA ILE A 6 1.36 15.02 2.93
C ILE A 6 2.20 14.45 1.78
N ARG A 7 2.43 15.22 0.71
CA ARG A 7 3.30 14.80 -0.39
C ARG A 7 4.71 14.49 0.10
N GLN A 8 5.31 15.32 0.96
CA GLN A 8 6.64 15.05 1.50
C GLN A 8 6.72 13.77 2.33
N TYR A 9 5.67 13.41 3.08
CA TYR A 9 5.60 12.14 3.80
C TYR A 9 5.44 10.93 2.87
N LEU A 10 4.85 11.14 1.69
CA LEU A 10 4.64 10.12 0.67
C LEU A 10 5.83 10.00 -0.32
N SER A 11 6.71 11.01 -0.39
CA SER A 11 7.93 10.99 -1.20
C SER A 11 9.03 10.13 -0.57
N CYS A 12 8.78 8.83 -0.44
CA CYS A 12 9.72 7.84 0.08
C CYS A 12 9.33 6.41 -0.34
N PRO A 13 10.14 5.39 -0.02
CA PRO A 13 9.67 4.02 0.07
C PRO A 13 8.60 3.93 1.17
N VAL A 14 7.37 3.57 0.80
CA VAL A 14 6.24 3.50 1.72
C VAL A 14 6.03 2.06 2.19
N ALA A 15 5.89 1.88 3.50
CA ALA A 15 5.56 0.60 4.11
C ALA A 15 4.05 0.35 4.01
N SER A 16 3.67 -0.72 3.32
CA SER A 16 2.28 -1.18 3.24
C SER A 16 2.04 -2.23 4.33
N ILE A 17 1.21 -1.88 5.32
CA ILE A 17 0.97 -2.68 6.51
C ILE A 17 0.30 -4.01 6.13
N ARG A 18 0.89 -5.12 6.57
CA ARG A 18 0.27 -6.46 6.50
C ARG A 18 -0.16 -6.90 7.88
N THR A 19 -1.30 -7.60 7.96
CA THR A 19 -1.85 -8.07 9.22
C THR A 19 -1.22 -9.42 9.59
N PRO A 20 -0.36 -9.51 10.62
CA PRO A 20 0.17 -10.78 11.08
C PRO A 20 -0.88 -11.56 11.88
N PHE A 21 -0.81 -12.89 11.80
CA PHE A 21 -1.74 -13.78 12.51
C PHE A 21 -1.00 -14.80 13.36
N ASN A 22 -1.65 -15.23 14.44
CA ASN A 22 -1.31 -16.43 15.17
C ASN A 22 -1.76 -17.68 14.40
N GLN A 23 -1.31 -18.85 14.84
CA GLN A 23 -1.62 -20.12 14.17
C GLN A 23 -3.11 -20.46 14.18
N ASP A 24 -3.85 -19.99 15.19
CA ASP A 24 -5.30 -20.15 15.32
C ASP A 24 -6.11 -19.17 14.45
N GLY A 25 -5.44 -18.23 13.76
CA GLY A 25 -6.06 -17.21 12.92
C GLY A 25 -6.43 -15.92 13.65
N THR A 26 -6.16 -15.80 14.96
CA THR A 26 -6.28 -14.52 15.68
C THR A 26 -5.19 -13.54 15.23
N ILE A 27 -5.44 -12.23 15.33
CA ILE A 27 -4.46 -11.21 14.93
C ILE A 27 -3.30 -11.18 15.94
N ASP A 28 -2.06 -11.17 15.44
CA ASP A 28 -0.85 -11.01 16.26
C ASP A 28 -0.50 -9.52 16.41
N TYR A 29 -1.20 -8.84 17.30
CA TYR A 29 -0.99 -7.42 17.57
C TYR A 29 0.41 -7.08 18.09
N LYS A 30 1.14 -8.05 18.66
CA LYS A 30 2.52 -7.84 19.09
C LYS A 30 3.43 -7.71 17.87
N SER A 31 3.34 -8.66 16.95
CA SER A 31 4.12 -8.60 15.70
C SER A 31 3.71 -7.41 14.83
N LEU A 32 2.44 -6.99 14.85
CA LEU A 32 1.99 -5.78 14.13
C LEU A 32 2.71 -4.52 14.65
N ARG A 33 2.89 -4.39 15.97
CA ARG A 33 3.65 -3.28 16.57
C ARG A 33 5.12 -3.31 16.19
N THR A 34 5.74 -4.49 16.28
CA THR A 34 7.12 -4.71 15.85
C THR A 34 7.31 -4.34 14.37
N TYR A 35 6.34 -4.70 13.53
CA TYR A 35 6.34 -4.38 12.10
C TYR A 35 6.32 -2.86 11.85
N VAL A 36 5.49 -2.11 12.57
CA VAL A 36 5.43 -0.65 12.48
C VAL A 36 6.76 -0.03 12.93
N ASP A 37 7.29 -0.46 14.08
CA ASP A 37 8.59 0.04 14.57
C ASP A 37 9.73 -0.24 13.59
N PHE A 38 9.78 -1.46 13.05
CA PHE A 38 10.77 -1.85 12.05
C PHE A 38 10.69 -0.94 10.83
N SER A 39 9.48 -0.72 10.29
CA SER A 39 9.26 0.06 9.07
C SER A 39 9.61 1.53 9.25
N VAL A 40 9.30 2.12 10.41
CA VAL A 40 9.71 3.49 10.77
C VAL A 40 11.23 3.58 10.87
N ASN A 41 11.87 2.66 11.59
CA ASN A 41 13.33 2.63 11.77
C ASN A 41 14.08 2.37 10.44
N ALA A 42 13.44 1.67 9.51
CA ALA A 42 13.94 1.43 8.16
C ALA A 42 13.94 2.70 7.28
N GLY A 43 13.25 3.77 7.70
CA GLY A 43 13.17 5.05 7.00
C GLY A 43 11.86 5.28 6.26
N SER A 44 10.84 4.42 6.42
CA SER A 44 9.50 4.71 5.89
C SER A 44 8.88 5.85 6.67
N ARG A 45 8.47 6.91 5.97
CA ARG A 45 7.80 8.08 6.56
C ARG A 45 6.29 7.95 6.59
N THR A 46 5.74 6.92 5.94
CA THR A 46 4.30 6.64 5.90
C THR A 46 4.03 5.18 6.22
N MET A 47 3.11 4.93 7.15
CA MET A 47 2.47 3.64 7.38
C MET A 47 1.17 3.61 6.58
N LEU A 48 1.16 2.88 5.47
CA LEU A 48 0.01 2.80 4.58
C LEU A 48 -0.78 1.52 4.89
N ILE A 49 -1.95 1.66 5.50
CA ILE A 49 -2.91 0.55 5.60
C ILE A 49 -3.63 0.45 4.26
N THR A 50 -3.90 -0.77 3.79
CA THR A 50 -4.60 -0.97 2.52
C THR A 50 -5.59 -2.12 2.62
N GLN A 51 -6.69 -2.06 1.87
CA GLN A 51 -7.65 -3.17 1.81
C GLN A 51 -6.99 -4.50 1.41
N GLY A 52 -6.06 -4.44 0.44
CA GLY A 52 -5.36 -5.62 -0.10
C GLY A 52 -4.28 -6.17 0.82
N ASP A 53 -3.19 -5.42 1.05
CA ASP A 53 -2.05 -5.90 1.83
C ASP A 53 -2.39 -6.09 3.31
N SER A 54 -3.32 -5.31 3.87
CA SER A 54 -3.77 -5.49 5.26
C SER A 54 -4.86 -6.57 5.40
N LEU A 55 -5.20 -7.27 4.30
CA LEU A 55 -6.03 -8.48 4.26
C LEU A 55 -7.46 -8.28 4.77
N PHE A 56 -8.08 -7.13 4.49
CA PHE A 56 -9.41 -6.78 4.99
C PHE A 56 -10.52 -7.76 4.56
N SER A 57 -10.31 -8.51 3.48
CA SER A 57 -11.20 -9.58 3.01
C SER A 57 -11.42 -10.72 4.00
N VAL A 58 -10.57 -10.87 5.02
CA VAL A 58 -10.70 -11.90 6.06
C VAL A 58 -10.85 -11.31 7.45
N LEU A 59 -11.13 -10.01 7.57
CA LEU A 59 -11.28 -9.29 8.84
C LEU A 59 -12.72 -8.81 9.03
N SER A 60 -13.14 -8.68 10.29
CA SER A 60 -14.34 -7.92 10.63
C SER A 60 -14.07 -6.40 10.59
N ASP A 61 -15.13 -5.60 10.54
CA ASP A 61 -15.02 -4.14 10.65
C ASP A 61 -14.36 -3.71 11.98
N ASP A 62 -14.63 -4.41 13.07
CA ASP A 62 -14.03 -4.14 14.39
C ASP A 62 -12.52 -4.44 14.39
N GLU A 63 -12.09 -5.50 13.72
CA GLU A 63 -10.67 -5.83 13.57
C GLU A 63 -9.95 -4.80 12.69
N ILE A 64 -10.61 -4.30 11.63
CA ILE A 64 -10.08 -3.22 10.79
C ILE A 64 -9.90 -1.93 11.61
N ALA A 65 -10.89 -1.60 12.44
CA ALA A 65 -10.81 -0.46 13.35
C ALA A 65 -9.67 -0.61 14.38
N GLU A 66 -9.54 -1.78 15.00
CA GLU A 66 -8.48 -2.04 15.99
C GLU A 66 -7.09 -2.05 15.36
N ILE A 67 -6.89 -2.63 14.17
CA ILE A 67 -5.62 -2.54 13.44
C ILE A 67 -5.27 -1.08 13.14
N THR A 68 -6.24 -0.30 12.69
CA THR A 68 -6.05 1.13 12.41
C THR A 68 -5.59 1.87 13.65
N LYS A 69 -6.27 1.66 14.78
CA LYS A 69 -5.88 2.22 16.07
C LYS A 69 -4.47 1.81 16.49
N VAL A 70 -4.14 0.51 16.44
CA VAL A 70 -2.82 -0.01 16.83
C VAL A 70 -1.71 0.58 15.98
N VAL A 71 -1.90 0.73 14.66
CA VAL A 71 -0.90 1.34 13.77
C VAL A 71 -0.70 2.82 14.09
N ILE A 72 -1.78 3.56 14.37
CA ILE A 72 -1.70 4.98 14.74
C ILE A 72 -0.98 5.16 16.08
N GLU A 73 -1.42 4.44 17.11
CA GLU A 73 -0.82 4.46 18.44
C GLU A 73 0.65 4.06 18.40
N GLN A 74 0.98 2.99 17.67
CA GLN A 74 2.36 2.54 17.54
C GLN A 74 3.20 3.54 16.73
N SER A 75 2.68 4.14 15.65
CA SER A 75 3.43 5.15 14.89
C SER A 75 3.86 6.32 15.78
N ALA A 76 3.00 6.73 16.72
CA ALA A 76 3.28 7.75 17.72
C ALA A 76 3.85 9.05 17.10
N GLY A 77 3.33 9.43 15.93
CA GLY A 77 3.75 10.63 15.18
C GLY A 77 5.12 10.54 14.50
N ARG A 78 5.84 9.41 14.57
CA ARG A 78 7.14 9.22 13.90
C ARG A 78 7.00 9.09 12.38
N ALA A 79 5.85 8.59 11.93
CA ALA A 79 5.46 8.49 10.54
C ALA A 79 3.99 8.88 10.37
N MET A 80 3.64 9.41 9.19
CA MET A 80 2.26 9.63 8.79
C MET A 80 1.51 8.29 8.74
N VAL A 81 0.25 8.25 9.15
CA VAL A 81 -0.60 7.08 8.98
C VAL A 81 -1.70 7.37 7.96
N CYS A 82 -1.72 6.57 6.90
CA CYS A 82 -2.84 6.49 6.00
C CYS A 82 -3.72 5.30 6.41
N ALA A 83 -4.88 5.58 7.00
CA ALA A 83 -5.91 4.57 7.21
C ALA A 83 -6.51 4.13 5.87
N ALA A 84 -7.27 3.04 5.85
CA ALA A 84 -8.00 2.61 4.66
C ALA A 84 -9.39 2.11 4.99
N THR A 85 -10.31 2.28 4.05
CA THR A 85 -11.64 1.68 4.13
C THR A 85 -11.61 0.24 3.66
N ASN A 86 -12.56 -0.58 4.12
CA ASN A 86 -13.00 -1.74 3.34
C ASN A 86 -13.90 -1.26 2.17
N ILE A 87 -14.49 -2.21 1.46
CA ILE A 87 -15.48 -1.94 0.41
C ILE A 87 -16.84 -1.68 1.06
N TRP A 88 -17.04 -0.46 1.56
CA TRP A 88 -18.24 -0.05 2.30
C TRP A 88 -19.11 0.93 1.52
N ASN A 89 -20.39 1.02 1.87
CA ASN A 89 -21.26 2.08 1.35
C ASN A 89 -20.84 3.47 1.89
N THR A 90 -21.37 4.53 1.29
CA THR A 90 -20.99 5.91 1.64
C THR A 90 -21.18 6.26 3.11
N SER A 91 -22.29 5.84 3.74
CA SER A 91 -22.55 6.17 5.15
C SER A 91 -21.53 5.52 6.09
N LYS A 92 -21.18 4.25 5.87
CA LYS A 92 -20.16 3.56 6.67
C LYS A 92 -18.75 4.08 6.40
N THR A 93 -18.44 4.45 5.15
CA THR A 93 -17.19 5.15 4.81
C THR A 93 -17.07 6.47 5.57
N VAL A 94 -18.14 7.26 5.65
CA VAL A 94 -18.15 8.53 6.42
C VAL A 94 -18.00 8.30 7.91
N GLU A 95 -18.67 7.30 8.47
CA GLU A 95 -18.49 6.89 9.88
C GLU A 95 -17.03 6.57 10.17
N PHE A 96 -16.40 5.73 9.33
CA PHE A 96 -15.01 5.35 9.50
C PHE A 96 -14.03 6.50 9.24
N ALA A 97 -14.36 7.44 8.36
CA ALA A 97 -13.57 8.65 8.13
C ALA A 97 -13.50 9.54 9.38
N LYS A 98 -14.64 9.74 10.05
CA LYS A 98 -14.71 10.45 11.34
C LYS A 98 -13.90 9.73 12.41
N TYR A 99 -14.11 8.42 12.55
CA TYR A 99 -13.36 7.59 13.48
C TYR A 99 -11.85 7.65 13.25
N SER A 100 -11.41 7.51 11.99
CA SER A 100 -9.99 7.58 11.63
C SER A 100 -9.38 8.94 11.98
N ARG A 101 -10.11 10.04 11.73
CA ARG A 101 -9.67 11.39 12.12
C ARG A 101 -9.59 11.54 13.64
N GLU A 102 -10.59 11.06 14.38
CA GLU A 102 -10.61 11.12 15.85
C GLU A 102 -9.44 10.36 16.48
N LEU A 103 -9.04 9.23 15.88
CA LEU A 103 -7.85 8.48 16.29
C LEU A 103 -6.53 9.20 15.96
N GLY A 104 -6.53 10.13 15.01
CA GLY A 104 -5.33 10.83 14.55
C GLY A 104 -4.71 10.26 13.27
N ALA A 105 -5.48 9.57 12.42
CA ALA A 105 -5.04 9.28 11.06
C ALA A 105 -4.88 10.57 10.26
N ASP A 106 -3.88 10.61 9.38
CA ASP A 106 -3.55 11.79 8.59
C ASP A 106 -4.28 11.83 7.24
N VAL A 107 -4.48 10.65 6.66
CA VAL A 107 -5.11 10.43 5.35
C VAL A 107 -5.98 9.17 5.44
N LEU A 108 -7.07 9.14 4.68
CA LEU A 108 -7.88 7.94 4.46
C LEU A 108 -7.81 7.52 3.00
N MET A 109 -7.33 6.31 2.72
CA MET A 109 -7.45 5.70 1.42
C MET A 109 -8.82 5.05 1.25
N VAL A 110 -9.57 5.48 0.25
CA VAL A 110 -10.97 5.09 0.05
C VAL A 110 -11.08 4.15 -1.15
N LEU A 111 -11.64 2.96 -0.94
CA LEU A 111 -11.97 2.00 -2.00
C LEU A 111 -13.51 1.86 -2.12
N PRO A 112 -14.13 2.48 -3.15
CA PRO A 112 -15.58 2.42 -3.32
C PRO A 112 -16.07 1.01 -3.71
N PRO A 113 -17.34 0.65 -3.40
CA PRO A 113 -18.01 -0.51 -3.96
C PRO A 113 -18.36 -0.28 -5.44
N ASP A 114 -18.09 -1.29 -6.28
CA ASP A 114 -18.47 -1.27 -7.70
C ASP A 114 -18.83 -2.68 -8.20
N TRP A 115 -19.60 -3.42 -7.40
CA TRP A 115 -20.05 -4.75 -7.80
C TRP A 115 -20.83 -4.70 -9.13
N GLY A 116 -20.46 -5.54 -10.08
CA GLY A 116 -21.10 -5.60 -11.39
C GLY A 116 -21.05 -4.29 -12.18
N HIS A 117 -20.09 -3.41 -11.89
CA HIS A 117 -19.95 -2.09 -12.54
C HIS A 117 -21.14 -1.15 -12.29
N SER A 118 -21.78 -1.26 -11.13
CA SER A 118 -23.00 -0.51 -10.77
C SER A 118 -22.77 0.99 -10.52
N SER A 119 -21.51 1.44 -10.47
CA SER A 119 -21.15 2.84 -10.22
C SER A 119 -20.82 3.60 -11.51
N THR A 120 -21.12 4.91 -11.48
CA THR A 120 -20.71 5.88 -12.51
C THR A 120 -19.51 6.70 -12.00
N PRO A 121 -18.78 7.42 -12.89
CA PRO A 121 -17.73 8.33 -12.45
C PRO A 121 -18.24 9.37 -11.44
N ALA A 122 -19.43 9.93 -11.66
CA ALA A 122 -20.03 10.92 -10.76
C ALA A 122 -20.31 10.35 -9.37
N THR A 123 -20.94 9.18 -9.29
CA THR A 123 -21.27 8.57 -7.99
C THR A 123 -20.03 8.11 -7.22
N ILE A 124 -18.95 7.72 -7.91
CA ILE A 124 -17.66 7.45 -7.27
C ILE A 124 -17.05 8.74 -6.71
N VAL A 125 -17.11 9.84 -7.46
CA VAL A 125 -16.60 11.14 -7.00
C VAL A 125 -17.40 11.65 -5.81
N ASP A 126 -18.73 11.50 -5.81
CA ASP A 126 -19.58 11.88 -4.67
C ASP A 126 -19.22 11.06 -3.41
N HIS A 127 -18.87 9.78 -3.57
CA HIS A 127 -18.39 8.94 -2.47
C HIS A 127 -17.05 9.44 -1.89
N TYR A 128 -16.10 9.84 -2.74
CA TYR A 128 -14.85 10.46 -2.27
C TYR A 128 -15.11 11.81 -1.59
N ALA A 129 -16.01 12.63 -2.15
CA ALA A 129 -16.37 13.93 -1.59
C ALA A 129 -16.92 13.80 -0.17
N ALA A 130 -17.82 12.83 0.06
CA ALA A 130 -18.42 12.59 1.37
C ALA A 130 -17.37 12.25 2.44
N ALA A 131 -16.34 11.45 2.11
CA ALA A 131 -15.24 11.17 3.03
C ALA A 131 -14.31 12.38 3.23
N ALA A 132 -14.05 13.12 2.15
CA ALA A 132 -13.15 14.27 2.10
C ALA A 132 -13.62 15.47 2.94
N GLU A 133 -14.91 15.54 3.30
CA GLU A 133 -15.42 16.50 4.29
C GLU A 133 -14.80 16.31 5.68
N PHE A 134 -14.40 15.09 6.01
CA PHE A 134 -13.94 14.73 7.36
C PHE A 134 -12.43 14.53 7.43
N ILE A 135 -11.77 13.99 6.40
CA ILE A 135 -10.34 13.68 6.43
C ILE A 135 -9.75 13.77 5.02
N PRO A 136 -8.47 14.17 4.84
CA PRO A 136 -7.82 14.10 3.52
C PRO A 136 -7.95 12.71 2.91
N VAL A 137 -8.33 12.64 1.62
CA VAL A 137 -8.59 11.38 0.92
C VAL A 137 -7.45 11.03 -0.04
N MET A 138 -7.06 9.75 -0.01
CA MET A 138 -6.26 9.10 -1.05
C MET A 138 -7.17 8.21 -1.91
N VAL A 139 -7.11 8.39 -3.23
CA VAL A 139 -7.78 7.50 -4.19
C VAL A 139 -6.89 6.28 -4.45
N VAL A 140 -7.49 5.11 -4.69
CA VAL A 140 -6.76 3.92 -5.18
C VAL A 140 -7.31 3.47 -6.53
N THR A 141 -6.44 3.27 -7.52
CA THR A 141 -6.87 3.00 -8.91
C THR A 141 -7.30 1.55 -9.16
N ASN A 142 -7.16 0.67 -8.17
CA ASN A 142 -7.66 -0.71 -8.22
C ASN A 142 -9.13 -0.79 -8.68
N ILE A 143 -9.97 0.15 -8.23
CA ILE A 143 -11.38 0.23 -8.60
C ILE A 143 -11.62 0.38 -10.12
N PHE A 144 -10.62 0.86 -10.86
CA PHE A 144 -10.72 1.08 -12.31
C PHE A 144 -10.21 -0.10 -13.15
N ILE A 145 -9.55 -1.11 -12.56
CA ILE A 145 -8.91 -2.20 -13.32
C ILE A 145 -9.92 -2.92 -14.23
N GLN A 146 -11.10 -3.25 -13.71
CA GLN A 146 -12.16 -3.94 -14.47
C GLN A 146 -12.95 -3.00 -15.40
N ARG A 147 -12.80 -1.68 -15.22
CA ARG A 147 -13.51 -0.64 -15.99
C ARG A 147 -12.68 -0.07 -17.14
N GLY A 148 -11.36 -0.20 -17.07
CA GLY A 148 -10.40 0.26 -18.06
C GLY A 148 -10.06 1.76 -17.98
N THR A 149 -9.09 2.16 -18.79
CA THR A 149 -8.43 3.48 -18.77
C THR A 149 -9.41 4.66 -18.90
N ASN A 150 -10.33 4.60 -19.85
CA ASN A 150 -11.23 5.72 -20.13
C ASN A 150 -12.13 6.05 -18.92
N PHE A 151 -12.64 5.02 -18.24
CA PHE A 151 -13.46 5.20 -17.05
C PHE A 151 -12.65 5.80 -15.89
N GLY A 152 -11.44 5.28 -15.65
CA GLY A 152 -10.55 5.79 -14.61
C GLY A 152 -10.19 7.26 -14.83
N LEU A 153 -9.67 7.62 -16.01
CA LEU A 153 -9.28 9.00 -16.30
C LEU A 153 -10.47 9.98 -16.28
N THR A 154 -11.65 9.56 -16.74
CA THR A 154 -12.88 10.38 -16.63
C THR A 154 -13.23 10.64 -15.17
N THR A 155 -13.15 9.63 -14.32
CA THR A 155 -13.42 9.74 -12.87
C THR A 155 -12.41 10.68 -12.20
N LEU A 156 -11.12 10.57 -12.53
CA LEU A 156 -10.07 11.39 -11.94
C LEU A 156 -10.16 12.86 -12.35
N LYS A 157 -10.51 13.16 -13.61
CA LYS A 157 -10.78 14.54 -14.07
C LYS A 157 -11.92 15.17 -13.27
N LEU A 158 -13.03 14.44 -13.13
CA LEU A 158 -14.17 14.91 -12.36
C LEU A 158 -13.84 15.12 -10.87
N ALA A 159 -13.04 14.23 -10.29
CA ALA A 159 -12.56 14.34 -8.92
C ALA A 159 -11.68 15.59 -8.69
N LEU A 160 -10.78 15.91 -9.63
CA LEU A 160 -9.93 17.10 -9.59
C LEU A 160 -10.71 18.42 -9.63
N GLU A 161 -11.88 18.42 -10.28
CA GLU A 161 -12.77 19.56 -10.41
C GLU A 161 -13.66 19.74 -9.18
N LYS A 162 -14.09 18.63 -8.57
CA LYS A 162 -15.16 18.65 -7.55
C LYS A 162 -14.69 18.48 -6.11
N VAL A 163 -13.51 17.89 -5.87
CA VAL A 163 -13.13 17.43 -4.53
C VAL A 163 -11.76 17.95 -4.12
N ASP A 164 -11.76 19.10 -3.44
CA ASP A 164 -10.53 19.71 -2.92
C ASP A 164 -9.82 18.87 -1.86
N GLY A 165 -10.56 18.06 -1.10
CA GLY A 165 -9.99 17.22 -0.03
C GLY A 165 -9.29 15.94 -0.50
N ILE A 166 -9.25 15.65 -1.81
CA ILE A 166 -8.35 14.60 -2.35
C ILE A 166 -6.94 15.17 -2.41
N VAL A 167 -6.00 14.43 -1.83
CA VAL A 167 -4.60 14.86 -1.63
C VAL A 167 -3.58 13.92 -2.25
N ALA A 168 -3.98 12.67 -2.53
CA ALA A 168 -3.08 11.67 -3.06
C ALA A 168 -3.82 10.61 -3.88
N ILE A 169 -3.06 9.88 -4.67
CA ILE A 169 -3.53 8.69 -5.40
C ILE A 169 -2.49 7.59 -5.34
N LYS A 170 -2.94 6.37 -5.08
CA LYS A 170 -2.16 5.14 -5.22
C LYS A 170 -2.55 4.44 -6.50
N ASP A 171 -1.57 4.19 -7.38
CA ASP A 171 -1.78 3.48 -8.63
C ASP A 171 -1.54 1.97 -8.50
N ASP A 172 -2.54 1.18 -8.87
CA ASP A 172 -2.46 -0.27 -9.06
C ASP A 172 -2.73 -0.68 -10.53
N MET A 173 -3.09 0.25 -11.43
CA MET A 173 -3.35 -0.07 -12.85
C MET A 173 -2.07 -0.18 -13.69
N CYS A 174 -1.01 0.57 -13.33
CA CYS A 174 0.31 0.55 -13.94
C CYS A 174 0.35 1.00 -15.43
N ASN A 175 1.55 0.95 -16.02
CA ASN A 175 1.80 1.12 -17.46
C ASN A 175 1.27 2.44 -18.07
N ASN A 176 0.58 2.38 -19.22
CA ASN A 176 0.07 3.55 -19.93
C ASN A 176 -0.86 4.40 -19.05
N PHE A 177 -1.77 3.73 -18.33
CA PHE A 177 -2.69 4.41 -17.42
C PHE A 177 -1.92 5.22 -16.37
N ALA A 178 -0.92 4.63 -15.72
CA ALA A 178 -0.15 5.28 -14.67
C ALA A 178 0.50 6.58 -15.15
N ARG A 179 1.04 6.60 -16.37
CA ARG A 179 1.67 7.79 -16.96
C ARG A 179 0.66 8.89 -17.25
N GLU A 180 -0.46 8.55 -17.88
CA GLU A 180 -1.52 9.52 -18.19
C GLU A 180 -2.16 10.07 -16.91
N MET A 181 -2.38 9.21 -15.92
CA MET A 181 -2.88 9.59 -14.61
C MET A 181 -1.90 10.52 -13.89
N ALA A 182 -0.61 10.19 -13.87
CA ALA A 182 0.40 11.02 -13.20
C ALA A 182 0.43 12.42 -13.83
N LEU A 183 0.53 12.52 -15.17
CA LEU A 183 0.46 13.80 -15.90
C LEU A 183 -0.81 14.60 -15.61
N LEU A 184 -1.94 13.92 -15.37
CA LEU A 184 -3.21 14.57 -15.07
C LEU A 184 -3.26 15.16 -13.66
N VAL A 185 -2.69 14.47 -12.65
CA VAL A 185 -2.97 14.76 -11.24
C VAL A 185 -1.76 15.28 -10.44
N HIS A 186 -0.52 15.08 -10.91
CA HIS A 186 0.69 15.29 -10.10
C HIS A 186 0.88 16.74 -9.61
N ASP A 187 0.28 17.73 -10.26
CA ASP A 187 0.36 19.12 -9.78
C ASP A 187 -0.47 19.32 -8.50
N LYS A 188 -1.55 18.56 -8.30
CA LYS A 188 -2.46 18.72 -7.16
C LYS A 188 -2.36 17.62 -6.11
N TRP A 189 -2.02 16.40 -6.50
CA TRP A 189 -2.04 15.22 -5.63
C TRP A 189 -0.68 14.55 -5.57
N ALA A 190 -0.34 13.93 -4.44
CA ALA A 190 0.80 13.03 -4.39
C ALA A 190 0.49 11.73 -5.16
N VAL A 191 1.44 11.22 -5.94
CA VAL A 191 1.26 10.01 -6.76
C VAL A 191 2.15 8.90 -6.23
N ILE A 192 1.55 7.78 -5.83
CA ILE A 192 2.25 6.61 -5.29
C ILE A 192 2.06 5.40 -6.19
N ALA A 193 3.16 4.79 -6.63
CA ALA A 193 3.09 3.53 -7.37
C ALA A 193 2.93 2.32 -6.43
N GLY A 194 1.95 1.47 -6.71
CA GLY A 194 1.78 0.16 -6.09
C GLY A 194 2.65 -0.94 -6.73
N GLY A 195 2.82 -2.04 -6.01
CA GLY A 195 3.47 -3.24 -6.54
C GLY A 195 5.00 -3.16 -6.61
N GLN A 196 5.55 -3.44 -7.79
CA GLN A 196 7.00 -3.60 -8.01
C GLN A 196 7.70 -2.27 -8.30
N LYS A 197 9.02 -2.19 -8.05
CA LYS A 197 9.84 -0.99 -8.29
C LYS A 197 9.85 -0.56 -9.75
N GLN A 198 9.64 -1.48 -10.68
CA GLN A 198 9.48 -1.12 -12.10
C GLN A 198 8.29 -0.20 -12.35
N HIS A 199 7.18 -0.35 -11.63
CA HIS A 199 6.01 0.50 -11.81
C HIS A 199 6.31 1.94 -11.38
N HIS A 200 7.04 2.08 -10.26
CA HIS A 200 7.56 3.37 -9.83
C HIS A 200 8.50 3.95 -10.88
N LEU A 201 9.54 3.21 -11.32
CA LEU A 201 10.51 3.71 -12.30
C LEU A 201 9.84 4.14 -13.62
N ASN A 202 8.82 3.40 -14.07
CA ASN A 202 8.08 3.69 -15.31
C ASN A 202 7.21 4.96 -15.22
N THR A 203 6.82 5.36 -14.00
CA THR A 203 5.90 6.48 -13.75
C THR A 203 6.64 7.70 -13.17
N HIS A 204 7.79 7.51 -12.54
CA HIS A 204 8.58 8.56 -11.90
C HIS A 204 8.86 9.78 -12.79
N PRO A 205 9.25 9.63 -14.07
CA PRO A 205 9.45 10.79 -14.97
C PRO A 205 8.20 11.64 -15.22
N TYR A 206 7.01 11.11 -14.90
CA TYR A 206 5.71 11.75 -15.13
C TYR A 206 5.08 12.30 -13.84
N GLY A 207 5.84 12.33 -12.74
CA GLY A 207 5.38 12.91 -11.46
C GLY A 207 5.00 11.89 -10.38
N CYS A 208 5.55 10.67 -10.40
CA CYS A 208 5.39 9.73 -9.28
C CYS A 208 6.31 10.11 -8.12
N ASP A 209 5.71 10.44 -6.97
CA ASP A 209 6.40 10.93 -5.78
C ASP A 209 7.07 9.82 -4.96
N GLY A 210 6.44 8.64 -4.90
CA GLY A 210 6.90 7.53 -4.08
C GLY A 210 6.28 6.20 -4.48
N TYR A 211 6.53 5.15 -3.70
CA TYR A 211 6.07 3.82 -4.06
C TYR A 211 5.92 2.90 -2.85
N LEU A 212 5.01 1.93 -2.95
CA LEU A 212 4.95 0.83 -2.00
C LEU A 212 6.18 -0.05 -2.14
N SER A 213 6.94 -0.19 -1.06
CA SER A 213 8.18 -0.96 -1.08
C SER A 213 8.05 -2.24 -0.28
N THR A 214 7.95 -3.39 -0.95
CA THR A 214 8.00 -4.69 -0.27
C THR A 214 9.28 -4.87 0.55
N PHE A 215 10.42 -4.42 0.06
CA PHE A 215 11.71 -4.58 0.75
C PHE A 215 11.88 -3.68 1.98
N ILE A 216 11.14 -2.56 2.11
CA ILE A 216 11.29 -1.69 3.29
C ILE A 216 10.87 -2.39 4.57
N THR A 217 10.07 -3.45 4.44
CA THR A 217 9.43 -4.15 5.56
C THR A 217 10.27 -5.30 6.12
N PHE A 218 11.37 -5.69 5.45
CA PHE A 218 12.25 -6.78 5.93
C PHE A 218 13.72 -6.65 5.52
N LYS A 219 14.04 -6.02 4.38
CA LYS A 219 15.41 -5.81 3.89
C LYS A 219 15.59 -4.38 3.38
N PRO A 220 15.57 -3.38 4.29
CA PRO A 220 15.48 -1.98 3.93
C PRO A 220 16.68 -1.47 3.13
N GLN A 221 17.84 -2.14 3.21
CA GLN A 221 19.02 -1.78 2.42
C GLN A 221 18.73 -1.79 0.92
N ILE A 222 17.93 -2.74 0.43
CA ILE A 222 17.55 -2.82 -1.00
C ILE A 222 16.60 -1.69 -1.37
N ALA A 223 15.61 -1.41 -0.51
CA ALA A 223 14.67 -0.30 -0.72
C ALA A 223 15.39 1.06 -0.73
N ASN A 224 16.24 1.30 0.26
CA ASN A 224 16.97 2.56 0.42
C ASN A 224 18.03 2.75 -0.66
N ALA A 225 18.68 1.68 -1.13
CA ALA A 225 19.59 1.76 -2.28
C ALA A 225 18.88 2.15 -3.58
N TYR A 226 17.66 1.63 -3.80
CA TYR A 226 16.84 2.02 -4.95
C TYR A 226 16.40 3.48 -4.83
N TRP A 227 15.88 3.87 -3.67
CA TRP A 227 15.44 5.25 -3.45
C TRP A 227 16.56 6.26 -3.60
N ALA A 228 17.75 5.98 -3.05
CA ALA A 228 18.91 6.83 -3.24
C ALA A 228 19.29 6.97 -4.73
N ALA A 229 19.18 5.90 -5.52
CA ALA A 229 19.42 5.95 -6.95
C ALA A 229 18.39 6.82 -7.69
N ILE A 230 17.11 6.77 -7.29
CA ILE A 230 16.08 7.67 -7.81
C ILE A 230 16.42 9.12 -7.47
N GLN A 231 16.73 9.42 -6.20
CA GLN A 231 17.04 10.78 -5.75
C GLN A 231 18.28 11.38 -6.42
N SER A 232 19.27 10.55 -6.76
CA SER A 232 20.47 10.97 -7.49
C SER A 232 20.34 10.88 -9.01
N ASN A 233 19.15 10.58 -9.54
CA ASN A 233 18.90 10.33 -10.96
C ASN A 233 19.82 9.27 -11.61
N ASP A 234 20.26 8.28 -10.82
CA ASP A 234 21.05 7.15 -11.28
C ASP A 234 20.13 6.01 -11.75
N ILE A 235 19.60 6.20 -12.96
CA ILE A 235 18.66 5.25 -13.58
C ILE A 235 19.33 3.89 -13.83
N ILE A 236 20.64 3.85 -14.07
CA ILE A 236 21.38 2.60 -14.28
C ILE A 236 21.37 1.76 -13.01
N LYS A 237 21.68 2.37 -11.86
CA LYS A 237 21.64 1.70 -10.56
C LYS A 237 20.22 1.30 -10.17
N ALA A 238 19.22 2.16 -10.38
CA ALA A 238 17.83 1.83 -10.14
C ALA A 238 17.39 0.60 -10.94
N LYS A 239 17.72 0.55 -12.24
CA LYS A 239 17.45 -0.60 -13.12
C LYS A 239 18.18 -1.87 -12.66
N ASN A 240 19.44 -1.77 -12.26
CA ASN A 240 20.20 -2.93 -11.78
C ASN A 240 19.58 -3.50 -10.50
N ILE A 241 19.11 -2.67 -9.57
CA ILE A 241 18.42 -3.14 -8.36
C ILE A 241 17.11 -3.85 -8.72
N ILE A 242 16.35 -3.34 -9.70
CA ILE A 242 15.16 -4.02 -10.21
C ILE A 242 15.51 -5.41 -10.77
N ARG A 243 16.53 -5.48 -11.64
CA ARG A 243 16.98 -6.72 -12.28
C ARG A 243 17.51 -7.75 -11.28
N ASP A 244 18.31 -7.30 -10.32
CA ASP A 244 19.09 -8.18 -9.45
C ASP A 244 18.32 -8.63 -8.22
N TYR A 245 17.37 -7.82 -7.74
CA TYR A 245 16.61 -8.09 -6.51
C TYR A 245 15.10 -8.14 -6.72
N ASP A 246 14.51 -7.08 -7.29
CA ASP A 246 13.06 -6.93 -7.32
C ASP A 246 12.39 -8.00 -8.20
N PHE A 247 12.82 -8.14 -9.46
CA PHE A 247 12.24 -9.12 -10.39
C PHE A 247 12.42 -10.56 -9.93
N PRO A 248 13.64 -11.03 -9.58
CA PRO A 248 13.82 -12.40 -9.11
C PRO A 248 12.98 -12.70 -7.88
N TYR A 249 12.92 -11.76 -6.92
CA TYR A 249 12.13 -11.92 -5.71
C TYR A 249 10.64 -12.06 -6.02
N PHE A 250 10.05 -11.11 -6.75
CA PHE A 250 8.63 -11.15 -7.08
C PHE A 250 8.25 -12.37 -7.94
N ASN A 251 9.10 -12.76 -8.90
CA ASN A 251 8.87 -13.95 -9.73
C ASN A 251 8.86 -15.23 -8.88
N PHE A 252 9.79 -15.35 -7.94
CA PHE A 252 9.85 -16.52 -7.07
C PHE A 252 8.65 -16.59 -6.12
N ILE A 253 8.39 -15.53 -5.34
CA ILE A 253 7.33 -15.58 -4.32
C ILE A 253 5.93 -15.67 -4.91
N SER A 254 5.71 -15.09 -6.10
CA SER A 254 4.40 -15.19 -6.78
C SER A 254 4.13 -16.58 -7.32
N GLY A 255 5.18 -17.38 -7.53
CA GLY A 255 5.09 -18.79 -7.95
C GLY A 255 4.93 -19.79 -6.80
N LEU A 256 5.03 -19.35 -5.54
CA LEU A 256 4.81 -20.21 -4.38
C LEU A 256 3.33 -20.59 -4.24
N GLN A 257 3.07 -21.71 -3.55
CA GLN A 257 1.70 -22.05 -3.16
C GLN A 257 1.14 -20.97 -2.24
N GLY A 258 -0.11 -20.53 -2.51
CA GLY A 258 -0.70 -19.38 -1.82
C GLY A 258 -0.22 -18.02 -2.31
N GLY A 259 0.67 -18.00 -3.31
CA GLY A 259 1.11 -16.83 -4.06
C GLY A 259 1.90 -15.81 -3.23
N PHE A 260 1.94 -14.58 -3.76
CA PHE A 260 2.70 -13.46 -3.21
C PHE A 260 2.51 -13.27 -1.69
N ASP A 261 1.27 -13.28 -1.21
CA ASP A 261 0.99 -12.99 0.20
C ASP A 261 1.42 -14.11 1.16
N ALA A 262 1.28 -15.39 0.76
CA ALA A 262 1.85 -16.51 1.52
C ALA A 262 3.39 -16.40 1.60
N GLY A 263 4.01 -16.05 0.47
CA GLY A 263 5.45 -15.76 0.39
C GLY A 263 5.87 -14.67 1.35
N MET A 264 5.15 -13.54 1.38
CA MET A 264 5.43 -12.41 2.28
C MET A 264 5.40 -12.80 3.76
N HIS A 265 4.38 -13.54 4.19
CA HIS A 265 4.30 -14.04 5.57
C HIS A 265 5.45 -15.01 5.89
N GLY A 266 5.87 -15.85 4.94
CA GLY A 266 7.06 -16.68 5.09
C GLY A 266 8.35 -15.88 5.23
N VAL A 267 8.51 -14.78 4.47
CA VAL A 267 9.64 -13.87 4.60
C VAL A 267 9.67 -13.23 5.99
N TYR A 268 8.52 -12.79 6.51
CA TYR A 268 8.47 -12.24 7.86
C TYR A 268 8.90 -13.24 8.93
N GLU A 269 8.60 -14.53 8.76
CA GLU A 269 9.08 -15.56 9.67
C GLU A 269 10.59 -15.75 9.61
N ILE A 270 11.15 -15.80 8.39
CA ILE A 270 12.59 -15.95 8.17
C ILE A 270 13.38 -14.76 8.75
N PHE A 271 12.85 -13.56 8.63
CA PHE A 271 13.46 -12.33 9.15
C PHE A 271 13.09 -12.02 10.62
N GLY A 272 12.29 -12.88 11.28
CA GLY A 272 11.93 -12.73 12.69
C GLY A 272 10.97 -11.57 13.00
N ILE A 273 10.18 -11.13 12.01
CA ILE A 273 9.23 -10.01 12.14
C ILE A 273 7.87 -10.51 12.64
N ALA A 274 7.36 -11.60 12.07
CA ALA A 274 6.08 -12.21 12.39
C ALA A 274 6.08 -13.70 12.02
N LYS A 275 5.14 -14.49 12.51
CA LYS A 275 4.99 -15.89 12.05
C LYS A 275 4.33 -15.96 10.67
N ARG A 276 4.56 -17.06 9.94
CA ARG A 276 4.06 -17.27 8.56
C ARG A 276 2.55 -17.51 8.46
N TRP A 277 1.84 -17.54 9.58
CA TRP A 277 0.44 -17.95 9.64
C TRP A 277 -0.46 -16.92 8.98
N ARG A 278 -1.49 -17.44 8.31
CA ARG A 278 -2.54 -16.67 7.64
C ARG A 278 -3.89 -17.22 8.05
N ARG A 279 -4.86 -16.32 8.18
CA ARG A 279 -6.24 -16.69 8.50
C ARG A 279 -6.87 -17.46 7.33
N LYS A 280 -7.54 -18.57 7.65
CA LYS A 280 -8.28 -19.36 6.64
C LYS A 280 -9.32 -18.49 5.92
N PRO A 281 -9.59 -18.70 4.63
CA PRO A 281 -9.13 -19.82 3.78
C PRO A 281 -7.74 -19.62 3.17
N TYR A 282 -6.99 -18.59 3.56
CA TYR A 282 -5.67 -18.34 3.00
C TYR A 282 -4.64 -19.40 3.40
N TYR A 283 -3.79 -19.75 2.44
CA TYR A 283 -2.75 -20.76 2.59
C TYR A 283 -1.54 -20.20 3.33
N SER A 284 -1.06 -20.92 4.35
CA SER A 284 0.22 -20.65 5.01
C SER A 284 1.26 -21.63 4.48
N LEU A 285 2.47 -21.14 4.19
CA LEU A 285 3.58 -22.01 3.77
C LEU A 285 3.86 -23.08 4.84
N ASN A 286 4.17 -24.30 4.40
CA ASN A 286 4.65 -25.36 5.29
C ASN A 286 6.17 -25.29 5.51
N ASP A 287 6.73 -26.16 6.36
CA ASP A 287 8.16 -26.14 6.70
C ASP A 287 9.08 -26.36 5.50
N ARG A 288 8.68 -27.23 4.56
CA ARG A 288 9.44 -27.47 3.34
C ARG A 288 9.49 -26.21 2.47
N GLU A 289 8.36 -25.53 2.32
CA GLU A 289 8.27 -24.30 1.53
C GLU A 289 9.02 -23.13 2.18
N ILE A 290 9.04 -23.04 3.51
CA ILE A 290 9.92 -22.09 4.22
C ILE A 290 11.39 -22.40 3.97
N GLY A 291 11.78 -23.68 3.95
CA GLY A 291 13.13 -24.10 3.56
C GLY A 291 13.51 -23.62 2.16
N GLN A 292 12.64 -23.87 1.17
CA GLN A 292 12.84 -23.44 -0.22
C GLN A 292 12.93 -21.90 -0.35
N LEU A 293 12.07 -21.17 0.37
CA LEU A 293 12.12 -19.72 0.40
C LEU A 293 13.44 -19.21 1.00
N LYS A 294 13.91 -19.84 2.08
CA LYS A 294 15.19 -19.48 2.72
C LYS A 294 16.39 -19.72 1.80
N GLU A 295 16.42 -20.87 1.12
CA GLU A 295 17.45 -21.19 0.12
C GLU A 295 17.49 -20.15 -1.01
N PHE A 296 16.32 -19.79 -1.55
CA PHE A 296 16.21 -18.73 -2.56
C PHE A 296 16.74 -17.39 -2.05
N LEU A 297 16.35 -16.96 -0.85
CA LEU A 297 16.80 -15.67 -0.30
C LEU A 297 18.31 -15.61 -0.09
N HIS A 298 18.96 -16.72 0.30
CA HIS A 298 20.42 -16.80 0.37
C HIS A 298 21.06 -16.72 -1.02
N ALA A 299 20.57 -17.49 -1.99
CA ALA A 299 21.08 -17.46 -3.36
C ALA A 299 20.95 -16.06 -4.00
N ALA A 300 19.85 -15.36 -3.70
CA ALA A 300 19.58 -13.99 -4.15
C ALA A 300 20.32 -12.92 -3.33
N LYS A 301 21.12 -13.29 -2.32
CA LYS A 301 21.84 -12.37 -1.41
C LYS A 301 20.91 -11.38 -0.68
N ILE A 302 19.68 -11.82 -0.39
CA ILE A 302 18.68 -11.07 0.39
C ILE A 302 18.77 -11.46 1.86
N LEU A 303 19.05 -12.74 2.17
CA LEU A 303 19.32 -13.25 3.51
C LEU A 303 20.83 -13.39 3.75
#